data_AF-A0A7L3JS70-F1
#
_entry.id   AF-A0A7L3JS70-F1
#
_cell.length_a   1.000
_cell.length_b   1.000
_cell.length_c   1.000
_cell.angle_alpha   90.00
_cell.angle_beta   90.00
_cell.angle_gamma   90.00
#
_symmetry.space_group_name_H-M   'P 1'
#
loop_
_entity.id
_entity.type
_entity.pdbx_description
1 polymer ?
#
loop_
_entity_poly.entity_id
_entity_poly.type
_entity_poly.pdbx_seq_one_letter_code
_entity_poly.pdbx_strand_id
1 'polypeptide(L)'
;LPTERTTEIGRLISSYLVKEKNLEDHTVHLLFSANRWEHVPLMKEKLHQGITLVVDRYAFSGVAFTSAKENFCLDWCRQPDVGLPKPDLILFLQLSPEEAAERGNFGSERYENSSFQEKVLQSFYHLMKDKTLNWK
;
A
#
# COMPACT_ATOMS: atom_id res chain seq x y z
N LEU A 1 7.22 -9.38 3.58
CA LEU A 1 5.84 -9.89 3.43
C LEU A 1 5.09 -9.10 2.33
N PRO A 2 4.41 -7.95 2.47
CA PRO A 2 3.70 -7.31 1.33
C PRO A 2 4.58 -6.55 0.32
N THR A 3 5.86 -6.37 0.64
CA THR A 3 6.86 -5.78 -0.27
C THR A 3 7.74 -6.85 -0.91
N GLU A 4 7.49 -8.14 -0.66
CA GLU A 4 8.24 -9.23 -1.27
C GLU A 4 7.93 -9.32 -2.77
N ARG A 5 8.91 -8.91 -3.59
CA ARG A 5 8.86 -8.96 -5.06
C ARG A 5 9.26 -10.34 -5.62
N THR A 6 9.24 -11.38 -4.80
CA THR A 6 9.71 -12.73 -5.16
C THR A 6 8.62 -13.62 -5.73
N THR A 7 7.35 -13.38 -5.39
CA THR A 7 6.18 -14.08 -5.95
C THR A 7 5.92 -13.64 -7.39
N GLU A 8 5.13 -14.41 -8.15
CA GLU A 8 4.77 -14.04 -9.51
C GLU A 8 4.00 -12.72 -9.56
N ILE A 9 3.07 -12.51 -8.63
CA ILE A 9 2.32 -11.26 -8.48
C ILE A 9 3.27 -10.12 -8.09
N GLY A 10 4.16 -10.35 -7.12
CA GLY A 10 5.17 -9.38 -6.69
C GLY A 10 6.09 -8.93 -7.82
N ARG A 11 6.49 -9.84 -8.71
CA ARG A 11 7.29 -9.50 -9.91
C ARG A 11 6.50 -8.65 -10.91
N LEU A 12 5.22 -8.97 -11.16
CA LEU A 12 4.37 -8.16 -12.05
C LEU A 12 4.19 -6.74 -11.51
N ILE A 13 3.95 -6.60 -10.20
CA ILE A 13 3.89 -5.31 -9.51
C ILE A 13 5.22 -4.56 -9.67
N SER A 14 6.36 -5.24 -9.46
CA SER A 14 7.68 -4.63 -9.59
C SER A 14 7.90 -4.06 -10.99
N SER A 15 7.67 -4.84 -12.05
CA SER A 15 7.80 -4.37 -13.44
C SER A 15 6.86 -3.20 -13.76
N TYR A 16 5.69 -3.15 -13.13
CA TYR A 16 4.79 -2.00 -13.27
C TYR A 16 5.34 -0.74 -12.59
N LEU A 17 5.88 -0.86 -11.37
CA LEU A 17 6.43 0.24 -10.59
C LEU A 17 7.67 0.87 -11.24
N VAL A 18 8.54 0.04 -11.82
CA VAL A 18 9.74 0.50 -12.55
C VAL A 18 9.45 0.91 -14.00
N LYS A 19 8.17 1.02 -14.39
CA LYS A 19 7.71 1.48 -15.72
C LYS A 19 8.10 0.56 -16.88
N GLU A 20 8.54 -0.68 -16.63
CA GLU A 20 8.79 -1.69 -17.67
C GLU A 20 7.50 -2.21 -18.32
N LYS A 21 6.43 -2.33 -17.52
CA LYS A 21 5.11 -2.75 -17.99
C LYS A 21 4.06 -1.70 -17.63
N ASN A 22 3.14 -1.47 -18.55
CA ASN A 22 1.93 -0.71 -18.27
C ASN A 22 0.79 -1.70 -18.01
N LEU A 23 0.11 -1.50 -16.90
CA LEU A 23 -1.09 -2.22 -16.52
C LEU A 23 -2.19 -1.19 -16.32
N GLU A 24 -3.41 -1.62 -16.59
CA GLU A 24 -4.60 -0.83 -16.30
C GLU A 24 -4.74 -0.65 -14.77
N ASP A 25 -5.29 0.49 -14.33
CA ASP A 25 -5.28 0.93 -12.94
C ASP A 25 -6.09 0.03 -11.99
N HIS A 26 -7.24 -0.47 -12.42
CA HIS A 26 -8.01 -1.46 -11.65
C HIS A 26 -7.23 -2.77 -11.55
N THR A 27 -6.60 -3.20 -12.65
CA THR A 27 -5.80 -4.43 -12.69
C THR A 27 -4.66 -4.36 -11.68
N VAL A 28 -3.86 -3.29 -11.68
CA VAL A 28 -2.74 -3.17 -10.74
C VAL A 28 -3.22 -3.04 -9.29
N HIS A 29 -4.34 -2.36 -9.04
CA HIS A 29 -4.94 -2.29 -7.71
C HIS A 29 -5.28 -3.68 -7.17
N LEU A 30 -5.93 -4.51 -7.99
CA LEU A 30 -6.28 -5.88 -7.63
C LEU A 30 -5.05 -6.76 -7.44
N LEU A 31 -3.99 -6.59 -8.24
CA LEU A 31 -2.72 -7.30 -8.05
C LEU A 31 -2.08 -6.95 -6.70
N PHE A 32 -2.06 -5.67 -6.32
CA PHE A 32 -1.57 -5.27 -4.99
C PHE A 32 -2.37 -5.92 -3.86
N SER A 33 -3.69 -6.04 -4.00
CA SER A 33 -4.52 -6.74 -3.01
C SER A 33 -4.27 -8.24 -3.00
N ALA A 34 -4.20 -8.87 -4.17
CA ALA A 34 -3.88 -10.30 -4.31
C ALA A 34 -2.52 -10.65 -3.69
N ASN A 35 -1.52 -9.77 -3.84
CA ASN A 35 -0.21 -9.93 -3.20
C ASN A 35 -0.28 -9.88 -1.67
N ARG A 36 -1.22 -9.14 -1.06
CA ARG A 36 -1.45 -9.25 0.40
C ARG A 36 -2.10 -10.58 0.76
N TRP A 37 -3.13 -10.96 0.00
CA TRP A 37 -3.87 -12.20 0.25
C TRP A 37 -3.02 -13.46 0.15
N GLU A 38 -2.08 -13.55 -0.80
CA GLU A 38 -1.19 -14.71 -0.91
C GLU A 38 -0.31 -14.92 0.34
N HIS A 39 -0.02 -13.85 1.09
CA HIS A 39 0.76 -13.92 2.34
C HIS A 39 -0.09 -14.18 3.59
N VAL A 40 -1.43 -14.09 3.52
CA VAL A 40 -2.31 -14.25 4.70
C VAL A 40 -2.13 -15.59 5.42
N PRO A 41 -2.00 -16.75 4.74
CA PRO A 41 -1.78 -18.02 5.44
C PRO A 41 -0.52 -17.98 6.33
N LEU A 42 0.58 -17.47 5.79
CA LEU A 42 1.85 -17.33 6.53
C LEU A 42 1.73 -16.30 7.66
N MET A 43 1.08 -15.16 7.41
CA MET A 43 0.85 -14.15 8.44
C MET A 43 0.08 -14.73 9.62
N LYS A 44 -1.03 -15.43 9.34
CA LYS A 44 -1.83 -16.10 10.36
C LYS A 44 -0.99 -17.13 11.10
N GLU A 45 -0.26 -18.01 10.41
CA GLU A 45 0.60 -19.01 11.05
C GLU A 45 1.59 -18.38 12.05
N LYS A 46 2.30 -17.33 11.62
CA LYS A 46 3.28 -16.64 12.48
C LYS A 46 2.63 -15.96 13.68
N LEU A 47 1.50 -15.31 13.50
CA LEU A 47 0.76 -14.69 14.59
C LEU A 47 0.28 -15.74 15.62
N HIS A 48 -0.21 -16.90 15.17
CA HIS A 48 -0.58 -18.00 16.07
C HIS A 48 0.62 -18.60 16.82
N GLN A 49 1.82 -18.52 16.26
CA GLN A 49 3.08 -18.89 16.93
C GLN A 49 3.55 -17.85 17.97
N GLY A 50 2.79 -16.77 18.18
CA GLY A 50 3.17 -15.67 19.08
C GLY A 50 4.24 -14.75 18.52
N ILE A 51 4.48 -14.78 17.20
CA ILE A 51 5.48 -13.94 16.53
C ILE A 51 4.84 -12.63 16.09
N THR A 52 5.38 -11.51 16.56
CA THR A 52 4.99 -10.18 16.10
C THR A 52 5.48 -9.95 14.67
N LEU A 53 4.58 -9.47 13.81
CA LEU A 53 4.89 -9.13 12.42
C LEU A 53 5.07 -7.61 12.26
N VAL A 54 6.25 -7.19 11.83
CA VAL A 54 6.48 -5.82 11.35
C VAL A 54 6.29 -5.81 9.84
N VAL A 55 5.35 -5.01 9.37
CA VAL A 55 4.87 -5.02 7.99
C VAL A 55 5.08 -3.66 7.36
N ASP A 56 6.03 -3.56 6.43
CA ASP A 56 6.23 -2.36 5.62
C ASP A 56 5.18 -2.28 4.52
N ARG A 57 4.28 -1.29 4.64
CA ARG A 57 3.07 -1.07 3.84
C ARG A 57 2.05 -2.21 3.92
N TYR A 58 0.76 -1.86 3.88
CA TYR A 58 -0.34 -2.83 3.94
C TYR A 58 -1.54 -2.32 3.12
N ALA A 59 -2.76 -2.78 3.45
CA ALA A 59 -4.00 -2.41 2.75
C ALA A 59 -4.18 -0.88 2.58
N PHE A 60 -3.82 -0.10 3.60
CA PHE A 60 -3.97 1.36 3.57
C PHE A 60 -3.20 2.03 2.43
N SER A 61 -2.00 1.52 2.11
CA SER A 61 -1.23 2.00 0.96
C SER A 61 -1.94 1.67 -0.36
N GLY A 62 -2.51 0.47 -0.49
CA GLY A 62 -3.27 0.08 -1.68
C GLY A 62 -4.46 1.02 -1.93
N VAL A 63 -5.22 1.31 -0.86
CA VAL A 63 -6.34 2.24 -0.90
C VAL A 63 -5.88 3.65 -1.26
N ALA A 64 -4.94 4.21 -0.51
CA ALA A 64 -4.52 5.60 -0.65
C ALA A 64 -3.89 5.92 -2.01
N PHE A 65 -3.07 5.01 -2.55
CA PHE A 65 -2.44 5.21 -3.86
C PHE A 65 -3.45 5.11 -5.01
N THR A 66 -4.46 4.24 -4.88
CA THR A 66 -5.43 4.04 -5.95
C THR A 66 -6.49 5.14 -5.93
N SER A 67 -6.97 5.54 -4.75
CA SER A 67 -7.93 6.65 -4.62
C SER A 67 -7.35 8.01 -4.99
N ALA A 68 -6.02 8.14 -5.03
CA ALA A 68 -5.34 9.35 -5.51
C ALA A 68 -5.40 9.50 -7.05
N LYS A 69 -5.77 8.44 -7.77
CA LYS A 69 -6.01 8.47 -9.22
C LYS A 69 -7.43 8.94 -9.52
N GLU A 70 -7.65 9.43 -10.73
CA GLU A 70 -8.97 9.91 -11.15
C GLU A 70 -9.97 8.75 -11.27
N ASN A 71 -11.23 9.01 -10.91
CA ASN A 71 -12.36 8.07 -11.01
C ASN A 71 -12.30 6.83 -10.11
N PHE A 72 -11.48 6.83 -9.06
CA PHE A 72 -11.47 5.78 -8.04
C PHE A 72 -12.11 6.26 -6.74
N CYS A 73 -13.23 5.65 -6.34
CA CYS A 73 -13.83 5.94 -5.04
C CYS A 73 -13.15 5.09 -3.94
N LEU A 74 -13.04 5.67 -2.74
CA LEU A 74 -12.41 5.02 -1.59
C LEU A 74 -13.09 3.70 -1.23
N ASP A 75 -14.41 3.61 -1.36
CA ASP A 75 -15.16 2.41 -1.00
C ASP A 75 -14.82 1.24 -1.91
N TRP A 76 -14.68 1.46 -3.22
CA TRP A 76 -14.22 0.44 -4.15
C TRP A 76 -12.80 -0.01 -3.82
N CYS A 77 -11.88 0.94 -3.59
CA CYS A 77 -10.49 0.63 -3.26
C CYS A 77 -10.33 -0.19 -1.96
N ARG A 78 -11.30 -0.12 -1.03
CA ARG A 78 -11.28 -0.89 0.22
C ARG A 78 -11.74 -2.34 0.03
N GLN A 79 -12.66 -2.60 -0.91
CA GLN A 79 -13.33 -3.90 -1.02
C GLN A 79 -12.37 -5.08 -1.17
N PRO A 80 -11.32 -5.02 -2.02
CA PRO A 80 -10.43 -6.15 -2.22
C PRO A 80 -9.71 -6.60 -0.93
N ASP A 81 -9.50 -5.69 0.03
CA ASP A 81 -8.76 -5.95 1.27
C ASP A 81 -9.65 -6.31 2.47
N VAL A 82 -10.99 -6.32 2.31
CA VAL A 82 -11.92 -6.66 3.39
C VAL A 82 -11.70 -8.12 3.81
N GLY A 83 -11.35 -8.31 5.09
CA GLY A 83 -11.11 -9.64 5.67
C GLY A 83 -9.63 -10.00 5.86
N LEU A 84 -8.70 -9.14 5.42
CA LEU A 84 -7.29 -9.26 5.77
C LEU A 84 -7.11 -9.22 7.31
N PRO A 85 -6.04 -9.85 7.86
CA PRO A 85 -5.67 -9.69 9.26
C PRO A 85 -5.59 -8.20 9.63
N LYS A 86 -6.40 -7.79 10.61
CA LYS A 86 -6.47 -6.41 11.08
C LYS A 86 -5.21 -6.08 11.89
N PRO A 87 -4.46 -5.01 11.56
CA PRO A 87 -3.32 -4.59 12.37
C PRO A 87 -3.73 -4.08 13.74
N ASP A 88 -2.97 -4.42 14.78
CA ASP A 88 -3.14 -3.90 16.14
C ASP A 88 -2.61 -2.46 16.32
N LEU A 89 -1.64 -2.09 15.48
CA LEU A 89 -0.99 -0.77 15.46
C LEU A 89 -0.63 -0.40 14.02
N ILE A 90 -0.86 0.86 13.67
CA ILE A 90 -0.49 1.42 12.37
C ILE A 90 0.34 2.67 12.62
N LEU A 91 1.61 2.64 12.23
CA LEU A 91 2.52 3.77 12.32
C LEU A 91 2.50 4.55 11.01
N PHE A 92 2.05 5.80 11.04
CA PHE A 92 2.08 6.69 9.87
C PHE A 92 3.27 7.65 9.99
N LEU A 93 4.32 7.37 9.22
CA LEU A 93 5.53 8.20 9.20
C LEU A 93 5.31 9.39 8.28
N GLN A 94 4.93 10.53 8.87
CA GLN A 94 4.80 11.79 8.13
C GLN A 94 6.19 12.37 7.85
N LEU A 95 6.42 12.70 6.57
CA LEU A 95 7.61 13.34 6.07
C LEU A 95 7.18 14.44 5.12
N SER A 96 7.83 15.61 5.15
CA SER A 96 7.53 16.66 4.19
C SER A 96 8.03 16.25 2.79
N PRO A 97 7.40 16.72 1.69
CA PRO A 97 7.90 16.47 0.34
C PRO A 97 9.35 16.94 0.13
N GLU A 98 9.73 18.04 0.78
CA GLU A 98 11.09 18.59 0.75
C GLU A 98 12.08 17.62 1.41
N GLU A 99 11.77 17.13 2.61
CA GLU A 99 12.60 16.14 3.33
C GLU A 99 12.65 14.80 2.59
N ALA A 100 11.60 14.43 1.84
CA ALA A 100 11.58 13.23 1.01
C ALA A 100 12.48 13.34 -0.21
N ALA A 101 12.53 14.53 -0.85
CA ALA A 101 13.35 14.79 -2.02
C ALA A 101 14.86 14.75 -1.69
N GLU A 102 15.25 15.15 -0.48
CA GLU A 102 16.64 15.14 -0.01
C GLU A 102 17.23 13.72 0.18
N ARG A 103 16.38 12.70 0.33
CA ARG A 103 16.81 11.31 0.59
C ARG A 103 17.41 10.61 -0.64
N GLY A 104 17.43 11.25 -1.81
CA GLY A 104 17.93 10.69 -3.07
C GLY A 104 16.98 9.64 -3.66
N ASN A 105 17.11 9.40 -4.97
CA ASN A 105 16.29 8.47 -5.78
C ASN A 105 14.80 8.81 -6.00
N PHE A 106 14.29 9.94 -5.49
CA PHE A 106 12.93 10.39 -5.80
C PHE A 106 12.76 10.68 -7.30
N GLY A 107 11.83 9.96 -7.95
CA GLY A 107 11.46 10.10 -9.36
C GLY A 107 11.72 8.85 -10.21
N SER A 108 12.36 7.83 -9.64
CA SER A 108 12.69 6.58 -10.30
C SER A 108 11.45 5.71 -10.52
N GLU A 109 10.61 5.54 -9.49
CA GLU A 109 9.40 4.73 -9.56
C GLU A 109 8.17 5.52 -10.05
N ARG A 110 7.13 4.81 -10.50
CA ARG A 110 5.93 5.38 -11.14
C ARG A 110 5.20 6.43 -10.31
N TYR A 111 5.22 6.33 -8.99
CA TYR A 111 4.44 7.20 -8.10
C TYR A 111 5.26 8.30 -7.42
N GLU A 112 6.54 8.43 -7.74
CA GLU A 112 7.44 9.42 -7.14
C GLU A 112 7.32 10.79 -7.83
N ASN A 113 6.13 11.38 -7.74
CA ASN A 113 5.79 12.72 -8.22
C ASN A 113 5.10 13.49 -7.08
N SER A 114 5.60 14.68 -6.75
CA SER A 114 5.12 15.50 -5.63
C SER A 114 3.61 15.74 -5.65
N SER A 115 3.06 16.12 -6.81
CA SER A 115 1.62 16.38 -6.95
C SER A 115 0.75 15.15 -6.70
N PHE A 116 1.26 13.96 -7.04
CA PHE A 116 0.57 12.71 -6.77
C PHE A 116 0.71 12.31 -5.29
N GLN A 117 1.90 12.48 -4.71
CA GLN A 117 2.15 12.20 -3.30
C GLN A 117 1.28 13.07 -2.37
N GLU A 118 1.00 14.32 -2.74
CA GLU A 118 0.04 15.16 -2.02
C GLU A 118 -1.37 14.55 -2.00
N LYS A 119 -1.87 14.06 -3.15
CA LYS A 119 -3.19 13.39 -3.22
C LYS A 119 -3.22 12.09 -2.40
N VAL A 120 -2.12 11.34 -2.39
CA VAL A 120 -1.96 10.14 -1.57
C VAL A 120 -1.99 10.51 -0.08
N LEU A 121 -1.30 11.56 0.33
CA LEU A 121 -1.31 12.07 1.70
C LEU A 121 -2.72 12.48 2.15
N GLN A 122 -3.48 13.18 1.31
CA GLN A 122 -4.88 13.51 1.60
C GLN A 122 -5.75 12.25 1.77
N SER A 123 -5.51 11.21 0.97
CA SER A 123 -6.19 9.92 1.10
C SER A 123 -5.85 9.24 2.42
N PHE A 124 -4.58 9.28 2.87
CA PHE A 124 -4.19 8.80 4.19
C PHE A 124 -4.87 9.57 5.32
N TYR A 125 -4.92 10.90 5.26
CA TYR A 125 -5.64 11.69 6.26
C TYR A 125 -7.12 11.35 6.34
N HIS A 126 -7.75 10.98 5.21
CA HIS A 126 -9.12 10.47 5.24
C HIS A 126 -9.20 9.10 5.94
N LEU A 127 -8.27 8.17 5.67
CA LEU A 127 -8.22 6.86 6.33
C LEU A 127 -7.97 6.96 7.83
N MET A 128 -7.15 7.92 8.28
CA MET A 128 -6.84 8.16 9.69
C MET A 128 -8.04 8.68 10.50
N LYS A 129 -9.13 9.12 9.87
CA LYS A 129 -10.36 9.50 10.56
C LYS A 129 -11.13 8.30 11.13
N ASP A 130 -10.83 7.08 10.66
CA ASP A 130 -11.43 5.86 11.17
C ASP A 130 -10.90 5.55 12.58
N LYS A 131 -11.73 5.84 13.59
CA LYS A 131 -11.43 5.62 15.01
C LYS A 131 -11.41 4.15 15.42
N THR A 132 -11.82 3.23 14.54
CA THR A 132 -11.74 1.79 14.80
C THR A 132 -10.34 1.23 14.57
N LEU A 133 -9.44 2.04 14.00
CA LEU A 133 -8.05 1.72 13.71
C LEU A 133 -7.11 2.48 14.66
N ASN A 134 -6.05 1.81 15.10
CA ASN A 134 -5.07 2.37 16.02
C ASN A 134 -3.91 3.04 15.26
N TRP A 135 -4.18 4.21 14.71
CA TRP A 135 -3.19 5.06 14.06
C TRP A 135 -2.32 5.79 15.11
N LYS A 136 -1.01 5.84 14.85
CA LYS A 136 -0.02 6.60 15.63
C LYS A 136 0.91 7.38 14.70
#